data_AF-A0A970MR38-F1
#
_entry.id   AF-A0A970MR38-F1
#
_cell.length_a   1.000
_cell.length_b   1.000
_cell.length_c   1.000
_cell.angle_alpha   90.00
_cell.angle_beta   90.00
_cell.angle_gamma   90.00
#
_symmetry.space_group_name_H-M   'P 1'
#
loop_
_entity.id
_entity.type
_entity.pdbx_description
1 polymer ?
#
loop_
_entity_poly.entity_id
_entity_poly.type
_entity_poly.pdbx_seq_one_letter_code
_entity_poly.pdbx_strand_id
1 'polypeptide(L)'
;MRNKIINIVIFALGVLASIATIMFAMKYNALEEGSGSLFQNFAMYTTYVMFFLALLFMAGFAIYQIISNFKQAKIGLLGIAGIVILFVITYMLSGASNSAVEQKFEITSQLSKTVSAGLLSTYLLFVIAFLAIVWTIISGRFKN
;
A
#
# COMPACT_ATOMS: atom_id res chain seq x y z
N MET A 1 26.68 13.43 12.30
CA MET A 1 26.98 13.09 10.89
C MET A 1 25.91 12.21 10.24
N ARG A 2 25.38 11.17 10.94
CA ARG A 2 24.30 10.27 10.47
C ARG A 2 23.03 10.95 9.93
N ASN A 3 22.54 12.02 10.56
CA ASN A 3 21.34 12.74 10.08
C ASN A 3 21.56 13.50 8.76
N LYS A 4 22.79 13.95 8.48
CA LYS A 4 23.08 14.68 7.23
C LYS A 4 23.05 13.74 6.02
N ILE A 5 23.57 12.52 6.16
CA ILE A 5 23.59 11.52 5.09
C ILE A 5 22.16 11.02 4.78
N ILE A 6 21.35 10.76 5.81
CA ILE A 6 19.95 10.35 5.63
C ILE A 6 19.14 11.43 4.89
N ASN A 7 19.32 12.70 5.26
CA ASN A 7 18.63 13.80 4.58
C ASN A 7 19.06 13.96 3.12
N ILE A 8 20.34 13.71 2.80
CA ILE A 8 20.85 13.75 1.43
C ILE A 8 20.24 12.61 0.60
N VAL A 9 20.14 11.40 1.16
CA VAL A 9 19.54 10.25 0.45
C VAL A 9 18.04 10.47 0.22
N ILE A 10 17.30 10.99 1.21
CA ILE A 10 15.88 11.30 1.07
C ILE A 10 15.67 12.41 0.02
N PHE A 11 16.51 13.44 0.02
CA PHE A 11 16.46 14.51 -0.96
C PHE A 11 16.73 13.99 -2.37
N ALA A 12 17.75 13.14 -2.54
CA ALA A 12 18.06 12.53 -3.84
C ALA A 12 16.92 11.65 -4.37
N LEU A 13 16.29 10.84 -3.50
CA LEU A 13 15.12 10.04 -3.87
C LEU A 13 13.91 10.91 -4.24
N GLY A 14 13.68 11.99 -3.49
CA GLY A 14 12.61 12.96 -3.77
C GLY A 14 12.80 13.68 -5.11
N VAL A 15 14.03 14.08 -5.43
CA VAL A 15 14.37 14.70 -6.72
C VAL A 15 14.17 13.71 -7.87
N LEU A 16 14.62 12.45 -7.73
CA LEU A 16 14.39 11.41 -8.73
C LEU A 16 12.89 11.15 -8.99
N ALA A 17 12.08 11.08 -7.94
CA ALA A 17 10.62 10.93 -8.06
C ALA A 17 9.95 12.13 -8.73
N SER A 18 10.42 13.34 -8.41
CA SER A 18 9.92 14.59 -9.01
C SER A 18 10.28 14.69 -10.49
N ILE A 19 11.49 14.30 -10.87
CA ILE A 19 11.92 14.26 -12.28
C ILE A 19 11.08 13.22 -13.06
N ALA A 20 10.83 12.04 -12.49
CA ALA A 20 10.00 11.01 -13.12
C ALA A 20 8.55 11.49 -13.38
N THR A 21 7.96 12.21 -12.44
CA THR A 21 6.59 12.76 -12.57
C THR A 21 6.51 13.95 -13.53
N ILE A 22 7.49 14.85 -13.51
CA ILE A 22 7.57 15.95 -14.48
C ILE A 22 7.76 15.42 -15.90
N MET A 23 8.59 14.39 -16.09
CA MET A 23 8.72 13.72 -17.38
C MET A 23 7.40 13.07 -17.84
N PHE A 24 6.64 12.46 -16.92
CA PHE A 24 5.31 11.90 -17.20
C PHE A 24 4.33 12.97 -17.68
N ALA A 25 4.28 14.10 -16.97
CA ALA A 25 3.39 15.21 -17.30
C ALA A 25 3.72 15.89 -18.64
N MET A 26 5.00 16.05 -18.98
CA MET A 26 5.42 16.73 -20.21
C MET A 26 5.21 15.91 -21.48
N LYS A 27 5.11 14.58 -21.39
CA LYS A 27 5.02 13.69 -22.57
C LYS A 27 3.65 13.03 -22.75
N TYR A 28 2.69 13.35 -21.88
CA TYR A 28 1.31 12.88 -21.99
C TYR A 28 0.55 13.68 -23.07
N ASN A 29 0.66 13.25 -24.33
CA ASN A 29 -0.22 13.71 -25.41
C ASN A 29 -1.31 12.66 -25.64
N ALA A 30 -2.57 13.03 -25.40
CA ALA A 30 -3.74 12.16 -25.49
C ALA A 30 -4.13 11.73 -26.92
N LEU A 31 -3.24 11.90 -27.92
CA LEU A 31 -3.55 11.74 -29.35
C LEU A 31 -2.71 10.67 -30.08
N GLU A 32 -1.79 9.98 -29.40
CA GLU A 32 -1.05 8.85 -29.98
C GLU A 32 -1.49 7.52 -29.34
N GLU A 33 -2.70 7.09 -29.70
CA GLU A 33 -3.10 5.69 -29.54
C GLU A 33 -2.36 4.85 -30.61
N GLY A 34 -1.49 3.93 -30.20
CA GLY A 34 -1.10 2.82 -31.09
C GLY A 34 0.38 2.46 -31.20
N SER A 35 1.30 3.15 -30.51
CA SER A 35 2.64 2.58 -30.30
C SER A 35 2.92 2.57 -28.80
N GLY A 36 3.29 1.42 -28.26
CA GLY A 36 3.80 1.30 -26.89
C GLY A 36 5.09 2.10 -26.81
N SER A 37 4.95 3.41 -26.63
CA SER A 37 6.05 4.34 -26.73
C SER A 37 7.09 3.93 -25.70
N LEU A 38 8.38 4.00 -26.07
CA LEU A 38 9.51 3.70 -25.18
C LEU A 38 9.34 4.37 -23.80
N PHE A 39 8.64 5.49 -23.76
CA PHE A 39 8.29 6.24 -22.57
C PHE A 39 7.26 5.56 -21.64
N GLN A 40 6.17 4.98 -22.16
CA GLN A 40 5.20 4.26 -21.34
C GLN A 40 5.86 3.04 -20.67
N ASN A 41 6.65 2.30 -21.44
CA ASN A 41 7.43 1.19 -20.91
C ASN A 41 8.44 1.67 -19.86
N PHE A 42 9.18 2.75 -20.13
CA PHE A 42 10.16 3.31 -19.19
C PHE A 42 9.52 3.79 -17.87
N ALA A 43 8.39 4.49 -17.93
CA ALA A 43 7.66 4.95 -16.75
C ALA A 43 7.13 3.77 -15.91
N MET A 44 6.62 2.72 -16.58
CA MET A 44 6.14 1.52 -15.91
C MET A 44 7.28 0.75 -15.23
N TYR A 45 8.42 0.55 -15.92
CA TYR A 45 9.62 -0.05 -15.33
C TYR A 45 10.17 0.76 -14.16
N THR A 46 10.23 2.09 -14.29
CA THR A 46 10.70 2.97 -13.20
C THR A 46 9.81 2.87 -11.97
N THR A 47 8.49 2.84 -12.16
CA THR A 47 7.52 2.67 -11.07
C THR A 47 7.71 1.34 -10.37
N TYR A 48 7.89 0.24 -11.11
CA TYR A 48 8.16 -1.06 -10.51
C TYR A 48 9.47 -1.06 -9.71
N VAL A 49 10.55 -0.50 -10.25
CA VAL A 49 11.83 -0.40 -9.53
C VAL A 49 11.69 0.40 -8.24
N MET A 50 11.02 1.55 -8.28
CA MET A 50 10.79 2.37 -7.08
C MET A 50 9.88 1.68 -6.06
N PHE A 51 8.83 0.99 -6.52
CA PHE A 51 7.95 0.21 -5.66
C PHE A 51 8.70 -0.91 -4.93
N PHE A 52 9.54 -1.67 -5.66
CA PHE A 52 10.35 -2.73 -5.05
C PHE A 52 11.43 -2.18 -4.10
N LEU A 53 12.06 -1.05 -4.45
CA LEU A 53 12.99 -0.38 -3.53
C LEU A 53 12.30 0.10 -2.26
N ALA A 54 11.11 0.70 -2.39
CA ALA A 54 10.32 1.13 -1.24
C ALA A 54 9.94 -0.05 -0.34
N LEU A 55 9.54 -1.18 -0.94
CA LEU A 55 9.28 -2.42 -0.21
C LEU A 55 10.52 -2.92 0.54
N LEU A 56 11.69 -2.93 -0.10
CA LEU A 56 12.95 -3.35 0.52
C LEU A 56 13.33 -2.46 1.71
N PHE A 57 13.25 -1.14 1.55
CA PHE A 57 13.53 -0.21 2.64
C PHE A 57 12.51 -0.36 3.76
N MET A 58 11.22 -0.45 3.45
CA MET A 58 10.15 -0.61 4.44
C MET A 58 10.35 -1.89 5.26
N ALA A 59 10.60 -3.02 4.60
CA ALA A 59 10.86 -4.29 5.28
C ALA A 59 12.15 -4.22 6.12
N GLY A 60 13.23 -3.66 5.56
CA GLY A 60 14.51 -3.49 6.26
C GLY A 60 14.38 -2.61 7.51
N PHE A 61 13.67 -1.49 7.43
CA PHE A 61 13.39 -0.62 8.57
C PHE A 61 12.50 -1.28 9.62
N ALA A 62 11.46 -2.01 9.19
CA ALA A 62 10.60 -2.75 10.10
C ALA A 62 11.40 -3.77 10.91
N ILE A 63 12.24 -4.58 10.25
CA ILE A 63 13.12 -5.56 10.91
C ILE A 63 14.12 -4.87 11.84
N TYR A 64 14.78 -3.81 11.37
CA TYR A 64 15.73 -3.04 12.17
C TYR A 64 15.08 -2.47 13.46
N GLN A 65 13.85 -1.96 13.35
CA GLN A 65 13.10 -1.42 14.49
C GLN A 65 12.70 -2.51 15.48
N ILE A 66 12.32 -3.70 15.01
CA ILE A 66 11.99 -4.85 15.86
C ILE A 66 13.21 -5.29 16.68
N ILE A 67 14.37 -5.41 16.03
CA ILE A 67 15.62 -5.85 16.68
C ILE A 67 16.15 -4.77 17.63
N SER A 68 16.15 -3.51 17.20
CA SER A 68 16.76 -2.42 17.97
C SER A 68 15.88 -1.93 19.13
N ASN A 69 14.55 -1.98 18.98
CA ASN A 69 13.60 -1.39 19.93
C ASN A 69 12.30 -2.20 20.08
N PHE A 70 12.41 -3.46 20.49
CA PHE A 70 11.28 -4.37 20.65
C PHE A 70 10.13 -3.80 21.50
N LYS A 71 10.45 -3.06 22.58
CA LYS A 71 9.45 -2.48 23.48
C LYS A 71 8.51 -1.48 22.78
N GLN A 72 9.00 -0.75 21.78
CA GLN A 72 8.18 0.14 20.96
C GLN A 72 7.54 -0.61 19.79
N ALA A 73 8.28 -1.54 19.18
CA ALA A 73 7.80 -2.33 18.03
C ALA A 73 6.60 -3.22 18.37
N LYS A 74 6.46 -3.70 19.62
CA LYS A 74 5.36 -4.59 20.03
C LYS A 74 3.96 -4.03 19.75
N ILE A 75 3.76 -2.71 19.89
CA ILE A 75 2.45 -2.07 19.63
C ILE A 75 2.16 -2.11 18.12
N GLY A 76 3.16 -1.81 17.30
CA GLY A 76 3.04 -1.94 15.84
C GLY A 76 2.80 -3.39 15.41
N LEU A 77 3.51 -4.34 16.02
CA LEU A 77 3.35 -5.77 15.75
C LEU A 77 1.93 -6.25 16.08
N LEU A 78 1.37 -5.80 17.21
CA LEU A 78 -0.02 -6.09 17.58
C LEU A 78 -1.02 -5.53 16.56
N GLY A 79 -0.77 -4.32 16.04
CA GLY A 79 -1.58 -3.76 14.96
C GLY A 79 -1.55 -4.61 13.69
N ILE A 80 -0.36 -5.05 13.26
CA ILE A 80 -0.20 -5.95 12.10
C ILE A 80 -0.91 -7.29 12.35
N ALA A 81 -0.73 -7.89 13.52
CA ALA A 81 -1.39 -9.14 13.89
C ALA A 81 -2.92 -9.00 13.86
N GLY A 82 -3.46 -7.87 14.34
CA GLY A 82 -4.88 -7.57 14.27
C GLY A 82 -5.42 -7.52 12.83
N ILE A 83 -4.68 -6.88 11.92
CA ILE A 83 -5.04 -6.83 10.49
C ILE A 83 -5.02 -8.23 9.86
N VAL A 84 -4.00 -9.03 10.17
CA VAL A 84 -3.89 -10.41 9.66
C VAL A 84 -5.05 -11.27 10.15
N ILE A 85 -5.38 -11.19 11.44
CA ILE A 85 -6.53 -11.92 12.01
C ILE A 85 -7.83 -11.49 11.32
N LEU A 86 -8.03 -10.18 11.13
CA LEU A 86 -9.21 -9.67 10.44
C LEU A 86 -9.29 -10.17 9.00
N PHE A 87 -8.18 -10.17 8.26
CA PHE A 87 -8.14 -10.72 6.91
C PHE A 87 -8.45 -12.21 6.86
N VAL A 88 -7.94 -13.00 7.82
CA VAL A 88 -8.27 -14.44 7.90
C VAL A 88 -9.77 -14.64 8.13
N ILE A 89 -10.37 -13.85 9.03
CA ILE A 89 -11.82 -13.88 9.26
C ILE A 89 -12.57 -13.54 7.97
N THR A 90 -12.24 -12.44 7.29
CA THR A 90 -12.92 -12.07 6.05
C THR A 90 -12.68 -13.07 4.93
N TYR A 91 -11.51 -13.71 4.88
CA TYR A 91 -11.23 -14.78 3.93
C TYR A 91 -12.12 -16.01 4.16
N MET A 92 -12.34 -16.39 5.41
CA MET A 92 -13.27 -17.48 5.75
C MET A 92 -14.71 -17.15 5.39
N LEU A 93 -15.15 -15.89 5.58
CA LEU A 93 -16.49 -15.43 5.21
C LEU A 93 -16.65 -15.20 3.70
N SER A 94 -15.57 -14.94 2.98
CA SER A 94 -15.62 -14.65 1.55
C SER A 94 -15.94 -15.89 0.71
N GLY A 95 -16.84 -15.72 -0.24
CA GLY A 95 -17.10 -16.67 -1.33
C GLY A 95 -16.32 -16.30 -2.59
N ALA A 96 -16.14 -17.27 -3.48
CA ALA A 96 -15.73 -16.97 -4.85
C ALA A 96 -16.92 -16.34 -5.60
N SER A 97 -16.67 -15.22 -6.26
CA SER A 97 -17.63 -14.62 -7.19
C SER A 97 -17.47 -15.28 -8.57
N ASN A 98 -18.58 -15.42 -9.30
CA ASN A 98 -18.62 -15.92 -10.68
C ASN A 98 -19.17 -14.81 -11.60
N SER A 99 -18.62 -13.61 -11.48
CA SER A 99 -19.01 -12.46 -12.30
C SER A 99 -18.62 -12.67 -13.76
N ALA A 100 -19.38 -12.06 -14.68
CA ALA A 100 -19.06 -12.06 -16.11
C ALA A 100 -17.65 -11.48 -16.40
N VAL A 101 -17.16 -10.58 -15.54
CA VAL A 101 -15.80 -10.05 -15.61
C VAL A 101 -14.76 -11.12 -15.25
N GLU A 102 -15.02 -11.90 -14.20
CA GLU A 102 -14.11 -12.95 -13.74
C GLU A 102 -14.00 -14.09 -14.76
N GLN A 103 -15.11 -14.41 -15.44
CA GLN A 103 -15.12 -15.36 -16.55
C GLN A 103 -14.33 -14.83 -17.76
N LYS A 104 -14.45 -13.53 -18.08
CA LYS A 104 -13.74 -12.90 -19.20
C LYS A 104 -12.22 -12.90 -19.01
N PHE A 105 -11.74 -12.85 -17.78
CA PHE A 105 -10.31 -12.84 -17.44
C PHE A 105 -9.80 -14.19 -16.93
N GLU A 106 -10.57 -15.28 -17.11
CA GLU A 106 -10.22 -16.64 -16.68
C GLU A 106 -9.75 -16.71 -15.21
N ILE A 107 -10.36 -15.87 -14.35
CA ILE A 107 -9.97 -15.78 -12.94
C ILE A 107 -10.39 -17.06 -12.23
N THR A 108 -9.41 -17.75 -11.64
CA THR A 108 -9.66 -18.95 -10.83
C THR A 108 -10.49 -18.59 -9.59
N SER A 109 -11.39 -19.49 -9.16
CA SER A 109 -12.23 -19.29 -7.96
C SER A 109 -11.42 -18.94 -6.70
N GLN A 110 -10.20 -19.45 -6.58
CA GLN A 110 -9.29 -19.12 -5.47
C GLN A 110 -8.83 -17.65 -5.50
N LEU A 111 -8.50 -17.13 -6.68
CA LEU A 111 -8.07 -15.75 -6.85
C LEU A 111 -9.25 -14.79 -6.60
N SER A 112 -10.42 -15.12 -7.14
CA SER A 112 -11.67 -14.38 -6.89
C SER A 112 -11.99 -14.29 -5.39
N LYS A 113 -11.91 -15.43 -4.68
CA LYS A 113 -12.12 -15.46 -3.23
C LYS A 113 -11.13 -14.57 -2.48
N THR A 114 -9.85 -14.60 -2.86
CA THR A 114 -8.80 -13.78 -2.23
C THR A 114 -9.05 -12.28 -2.43
N VAL A 115 -9.44 -11.88 -3.65
CA VAL A 115 -9.79 -10.48 -3.96
C VAL A 115 -11.02 -10.04 -3.17
N SER A 116 -12.04 -10.89 -3.10
CA SER A 116 -13.27 -10.63 -2.34
C SER A 116 -12.99 -10.50 -0.84
N ALA A 117 -12.12 -11.34 -0.28
CA ALA A 117 -11.66 -11.26 1.10
C ALA A 117 -10.91 -9.95 1.38
N GLY A 118 -10.05 -9.54 0.45
CA GLY A 118 -9.32 -8.27 0.53
C GLY A 118 -10.27 -7.09 0.56
N LEU A 119 -11.24 -7.07 -0.35
CA LEU A 119 -12.24 -6.00 -0.41
C LEU A 119 -13.08 -5.91 0.88
N LEU A 120 -13.57 -7.06 1.38
CA LEU A 120 -14.30 -7.12 2.65
C LEU A 120 -13.43 -6.66 3.83
N SER A 121 -12.16 -7.05 3.87
CA SER A 121 -11.23 -6.64 4.93
C SER A 121 -11.03 -5.12 4.95
N THR A 122 -10.90 -4.49 3.78
CA THR A 122 -10.74 -3.04 3.66
C THR A 122 -12.01 -2.31 4.10
N TYR A 123 -13.19 -2.80 3.73
CA TYR A 123 -14.46 -2.19 4.18
C TYR A 123 -14.63 -2.27 5.70
N LEU A 124 -14.31 -3.42 6.31
CA LEU A 124 -14.37 -3.54 7.76
C LEU A 124 -13.35 -2.64 8.46
N LEU A 125 -12.11 -2.59 7.97
CA LEU A 125 -11.09 -1.69 8.51
C LEU A 125 -11.51 -0.24 8.40
N PHE A 126 -12.15 0.16 7.29
CA PHE A 126 -12.66 1.51 7.12
C PHE A 126 -13.73 1.86 8.16
N VAL A 127 -14.70 0.95 8.38
CA VAL A 127 -15.74 1.14 9.41
C VAL A 127 -15.13 1.22 10.81
N ILE A 128 -14.20 0.31 11.14
CA ILE A 128 -13.50 0.31 12.44
C ILE A 128 -12.73 1.61 12.64
N ALA A 129 -11.98 2.07 11.63
CA ALA A 129 -11.23 3.31 11.67
C ALA A 129 -12.15 4.52 11.86
N PHE A 130 -13.28 4.56 11.13
CA PHE A 130 -14.27 5.60 11.26
C PHE A 130 -14.86 5.65 12.68
N LEU A 131 -15.29 4.51 13.23
CA LEU A 131 -15.79 4.41 14.60
C LEU A 131 -14.75 4.81 15.64
N ALA A 132 -13.49 4.43 15.44
CA ALA A 132 -12.40 4.83 16.34
C ALA A 132 -12.20 6.35 16.34
N ILE A 133 -12.23 6.99 15.17
CA ILE A 133 -12.14 8.46 15.05
C ILE A 133 -13.31 9.13 15.78
N VAL A 134 -14.54 8.67 15.53
CA VAL A 134 -15.74 9.21 16.20
C VAL A 134 -15.64 9.06 17.72
N TRP A 135 -15.21 7.88 18.20
CA TRP A 135 -14.99 7.64 19.62
C TRP A 135 -13.93 8.56 20.23
N THR A 136 -12.82 8.78 19.54
CA THR A 136 -11.76 9.70 20.00
C THR A 136 -12.28 11.14 20.11
N ILE A 137 -13.09 11.59 19.15
CA ILE A 137 -13.71 12.92 19.19
C ILE A 137 -14.64 13.06 20.41
N ILE A 138 -15.50 12.06 20.64
CA ILE A 138 -16.48 12.09 21.74
C ILE A 138 -15.77 12.00 23.09
N SER A 139 -14.92 10.99 23.29
CA SER A 139 -14.21 10.78 24.56
C SER A 139 -13.25 11.93 24.90
N GLY A 140 -12.64 12.56 23.88
CA GLY A 140 -11.81 13.75 24.07
C GLY A 140 -12.58 14.96 24.61
N ARG A 141 -13.89 15.05 24.35
CA ARG A 141 -14.75 16.13 24.88
C ARG A 141 -15.14 15.93 26.36
N PHE A 142 -15.12 14.70 26.87
CA PHE A 142 -15.49 14.38 28.25
C PHE A 142 -14.31 14.33 29.21
N LYS A 143 -13.08 14.41 28.70
CA LYS A 143 -11.84 14.34 29.51
C LYS A 143 -11.18 15.72 29.72
N ASN A 144 -11.82 16.77 29.20
CA ASN A 144 -11.58 18.18 29.55
C ASN A 144 -12.75 18.67 30.41
#